data_AF-A0A821M3Q5-F1
#
_entry.id   AF-A0A821M3Q5-F1
#
_cell.length_a   1.000
_cell.length_b   1.000
_cell.length_c   1.000
_cell.angle_alpha   90.00
_cell.angle_beta   90.00
_cell.angle_gamma   90.00
#
_symmetry.space_group_name_H-M   'P 1'
#
loop_
_entity.id
_entity.type
_entity.pdbx_description
1 polymer ?
#
loop_
_entity_poly.entity_id
_entity_poly.type
_entity_poly.pdbx_seq_one_letter_code
_entity_poly.pdbx_strand_id
1 'polypeptide(L)'
;MLLARPYSFSVDWWQLGIAMFEMLTSRTPFFSPSMFETHKNVIENRRYEFPSHISSLARCTCMMLLQPNIKKRLGCSSTGQGAKEVKQNVWFKNHVNWAAIIEGAHPPPYRINNVERNSNKTTSLLNTIESKWLDEYDQAVRSLMDVSVSDDETNLLKIF
;
A
#
# COMPACT_ATOMS: atom_id res chain seq x y z
N MET A 1 6.48 2.14 10.14
CA MET A 1 7.92 2.25 10.45
C MET A 1 8.44 0.87 10.83
N LEU A 2 9.15 0.16 9.96
CA LEU A 2 9.52 -1.24 10.22
C LEU A 2 11.01 -1.47 10.58
N LEU A 3 11.90 -0.51 10.31
CA LEU A 3 13.35 -0.67 10.55
C LEU A 3 14.06 0.56 11.14
N ALA A 4 13.32 1.60 11.56
CA ALA A 4 13.88 2.83 12.16
C ALA A 4 15.05 3.48 11.37
N ARG A 5 15.11 3.29 10.04
CA ARG A 5 16.05 3.95 9.14
C ARG A 5 15.45 5.26 8.62
N PRO A 6 16.27 6.28 8.30
CA PRO A 6 15.76 7.50 7.69
C PRO A 6 14.96 7.17 6.43
N TYR A 7 13.74 7.69 6.35
CA TYR A 7 12.88 7.55 5.19
C TYR A 7 13.58 8.13 3.97
N SER A 8 13.62 7.37 2.89
CA SER A 8 14.22 7.76 1.63
C SER A 8 13.29 7.33 0.51
N PHE A 9 13.33 8.04 -0.62
CA PHE A 9 12.65 7.73 -1.88
C PHE A 9 12.78 6.25 -2.32
N SER A 10 13.76 5.52 -1.78
CA SER A 10 13.87 4.07 -1.95
C SER A 10 12.66 3.25 -1.48
N VAL A 11 11.92 3.73 -0.48
CA VAL A 11 10.71 3.06 0.02
C VAL A 11 9.61 3.11 -1.04
N ASP A 12 9.47 4.23 -1.74
CA ASP A 12 8.45 4.40 -2.79
C ASP A 12 8.70 3.43 -3.96
N TRP A 13 9.95 3.23 -4.35
CA TRP A 13 10.31 2.24 -5.38
C TRP A 13 10.02 0.81 -4.96
N TRP A 14 10.20 0.49 -3.68
CA TRP A 14 9.79 -0.82 -3.16
C TRP A 14 8.28 -0.99 -3.22
N GLN A 15 7.51 0.02 -2.81
CA GLN A 15 6.04 -0.01 -2.88
C GLN A 15 5.55 -0.14 -4.33
N LEU A 16 6.21 0.50 -5.29
CA LEU A 16 5.93 0.29 -6.71
C LEU A 16 6.15 -1.17 -7.13
N GLY A 17 7.19 -1.82 -6.62
CA GLY A 17 7.44 -3.25 -6.86
C GLY A 17 6.33 -4.14 -6.31
N ILE A 18 5.83 -3.85 -5.10
CA ILE A 18 4.70 -4.56 -4.48
C ILE A 18 3.43 -4.38 -5.32
N ALA A 19 3.10 -3.13 -5.66
CA ALA A 19 1.92 -2.81 -6.47
C ALA A 19 1.99 -3.48 -7.86
N MET A 20 3.17 -3.49 -8.48
CA MET A 20 3.38 -4.19 -9.74
C MET A 20 3.15 -5.69 -9.61
N PHE A 21 3.65 -6.32 -8.54
CA PHE A 21 3.41 -7.74 -8.29
C PHE A 21 1.91 -8.03 -8.10
N GLU A 22 1.21 -7.20 -7.34
CA GLU A 22 -0.23 -7.33 -7.09
C GLU A 22 -1.05 -7.18 -8.37
N MET A 23 -0.74 -6.19 -9.21
CA MET A 23 -1.41 -6.02 -10.50
C MET A 23 -1.16 -7.19 -11.46
N LEU A 24 0.02 -7.81 -11.40
CA LEU A 24 0.38 -8.93 -12.26
C LEU A 24 -0.21 -10.27 -11.78
N THR A 25 -0.32 -10.48 -10.47
CA THR A 25 -0.63 -11.80 -9.90
C THR A 25 -1.95 -11.86 -9.12
N SER A 26 -2.56 -10.70 -8.86
CA SER A 26 -3.71 -10.53 -7.97
C SER A 26 -3.47 -11.03 -6.54
N ARG A 27 -2.20 -11.12 -6.12
CA ARG A 27 -1.77 -11.58 -4.78
C ARG A 27 -0.72 -10.64 -4.21
N THR A 28 -0.65 -10.53 -2.89
CA THR A 28 0.41 -9.79 -2.21
C THR A 28 1.63 -10.71 -2.00
N PRO A 29 2.86 -10.29 -2.37
CA PRO A 29 4.03 -11.18 -2.47
C PRO A 29 4.53 -11.75 -1.13
N PHE A 30 4.17 -11.15 0.02
CA PHE A 30 4.65 -11.56 1.35
C PHE A 30 3.53 -11.88 2.35
N PHE A 31 2.29 -12.02 1.88
CA PHE A 31 1.14 -12.22 2.75
C PHE A 31 1.25 -13.51 3.57
N SER A 32 1.05 -13.38 4.89
CA SER A 32 0.85 -14.50 5.81
C SER A 32 -0.36 -14.21 6.71
N PRO A 33 -1.06 -15.24 7.23
CA PRO A 33 -2.17 -15.04 8.17
C PRO A 33 -1.79 -14.26 9.43
N SER A 34 -0.52 -14.31 9.84
CA SER A 34 0.00 -13.54 10.95
C SER A 34 0.73 -12.28 10.47
N MET A 35 0.42 -11.14 11.10
CA MET A 35 1.12 -9.86 10.86
C MET A 35 2.62 -9.98 11.17
N PHE A 36 2.97 -10.71 12.22
CA PHE A 36 4.36 -10.95 12.60
C PHE A 36 5.11 -11.76 11.53
N GLU A 37 4.47 -12.78 10.97
CA GLU A 37 5.05 -13.57 9.89
C GLU A 37 5.16 -12.78 8.58
N THR A 38 4.15 -11.98 8.25
CA THR A 38 4.21 -11.07 7.09
C THR A 38 5.39 -10.11 7.23
N HIS A 39 5.59 -9.53 8.41
CA HIS A 39 6.73 -8.67 8.69
C HIS A 39 8.07 -9.40 8.55
N LYS A 40 8.16 -10.61 9.09
CA LYS A 40 9.33 -11.47 8.97
C LYS A 40 9.62 -11.81 7.50
N ASN A 41 8.59 -12.14 6.71
CA ASN A 41 8.71 -12.46 5.29
C ASN A 41 9.26 -11.27 4.48
N VAL A 42 8.84 -10.04 4.81
CA VAL A 42 9.34 -8.81 4.20
C VAL A 42 10.81 -8.57 4.56
N ILE A 43 11.18 -8.69 5.85
CA ILE A 43 12.56 -8.48 6.31
C ILE A 43 13.52 -9.53 5.71
N GLU A 44 13.11 -10.80 5.72
CA GLU A 44 13.90 -11.92 5.21
C GLU A 44 13.90 -11.98 3.69
N ASN A 45 13.12 -11.12 3.01
CA ASN A 45 12.90 -11.15 1.57
C ASN A 45 12.61 -12.57 1.08
N ARG A 46 11.64 -13.24 1.72
CA ARG A 46 11.26 -14.60 1.36
C ARG A 46 10.81 -14.66 -0.10
N ARG A 47 11.09 -15.79 -0.76
CA ARG A 47 10.76 -15.95 -2.18
C ARG A 47 9.26 -15.78 -2.40
N TYR A 48 8.91 -14.81 -3.24
CA TYR A 48 7.62 -14.70 -3.90
C TYR A 48 7.74 -15.33 -5.29
N GLU A 49 6.71 -16.07 -5.70
CA GLU A 49 6.70 -16.78 -6.97
C GLU A 49 5.80 -16.08 -7.98
N PHE A 50 6.28 -15.99 -9.21
CA PHE A 50 5.47 -15.49 -10.32
C PHE A 50 4.82 -16.65 -11.05
N PRO A 51 3.53 -16.55 -11.37
CA PRO A 51 2.88 -17.47 -12.30
C PRO A 51 3.58 -17.51 -13.66
N SER A 52 3.49 -18.64 -14.36
CA SER A 52 4.14 -18.86 -15.66
C SER A 52 3.65 -17.94 -16.79
N HIS A 53 2.42 -17.44 -16.68
CA HIS A 53 1.82 -16.53 -17.68
C HIS A 53 2.41 -15.11 -17.64
N ILE A 54 3.20 -14.76 -16.62
CA ILE A 54 3.82 -13.43 -16.51
C ILE A 54 5.08 -13.37 -17.38
N SER A 55 5.16 -12.34 -18.23
CA SER A 55 6.33 -12.12 -19.09
C SER A 55 7.63 -12.05 -18.29
N SER A 56 8.70 -12.62 -18.84
CA SER A 56 10.03 -12.62 -18.21
C SER A 56 10.54 -11.21 -17.90
N LEU A 57 10.27 -10.25 -18.80
CA LEU A 57 10.63 -8.85 -18.62
C LEU A 57 9.88 -8.23 -17.42
N ALA A 58 8.57 -8.44 -17.30
CA ALA A 58 7.80 -7.93 -16.16
C ALA A 58 8.29 -8.52 -14.84
N ARG A 59 8.57 -9.85 -14.81
CA ARG A 59 9.15 -10.53 -13.64
C ARG A 59 10.48 -9.92 -13.23
N CYS A 60 11.38 -9.74 -14.20
CA CYS A 60 12.70 -9.15 -13.97
C CYS A 60 12.58 -7.73 -13.39
N THR A 61 11.76 -6.87 -13.99
CA THR A 61 11.55 -5.49 -13.51
C THR A 61 10.97 -5.46 -12.10
N CYS A 62 9.99 -6.29 -11.80
CA CYS A 62 9.41 -6.40 -10.46
C CYS A 62 10.47 -6.86 -9.42
N MET A 63 11.27 -7.88 -9.76
CA MET A 63 12.38 -8.33 -8.89
C MET A 63 13.44 -7.25 -8.66
N MET A 64 13.74 -6.42 -9.67
CA MET A 64 14.70 -5.32 -9.52
C MET A 64 14.17 -4.18 -8.63
N LEU A 65 12.85 -3.94 -8.61
CA LEU A 65 12.19 -3.00 -7.69
C LEU A 65 12.13 -3.54 -6.25
N LEU A 66 11.89 -4.85 -6.11
CA LEU A 66 11.86 -5.58 -4.84
C LEU A 66 13.24 -6.07 -4.39
N GLN A 67 14.31 -5.39 -4.80
CA GLN A 67 15.67 -5.69 -4.37
C GLN A 67 15.88 -5.24 -2.90
N PRO A 68 16.27 -6.14 -1.97
CA PRO A 68 16.48 -5.77 -0.57
C PRO A 68 17.61 -4.75 -0.38
N ASN A 69 18.67 -4.89 -1.18
CA ASN A 69 19.77 -3.94 -1.16
C ASN A 69 19.38 -2.67 -1.93
N ILE A 70 19.17 -1.58 -1.19
CA ILE A 70 18.79 -0.26 -1.73
C ILE A 70 19.73 0.19 -2.87
N LYS A 71 21.04 -0.02 -2.74
CA LYS A 71 22.02 0.41 -3.77
C LYS A 71 21.91 -0.36 -5.09
N LYS A 72 21.28 -1.54 -5.07
CA LYS A 72 21.01 -2.38 -6.24
C LYS A 72 19.56 -2.28 -6.72
N ARG A 73 18.71 -1.54 -6.00
CA ARG A 73 17.29 -1.39 -6.31
C ARG A 73 17.12 -0.46 -7.50
N LEU A 74 16.26 -0.86 -8.44
CA LEU A 74 15.90 -0.03 -9.58
C LEU A 74 15.30 1.30 -9.09
N GLY A 75 15.82 2.43 -9.59
CA GLY A 75 15.45 3.77 -9.14
C GLY A 75 16.25 4.28 -7.93
N CYS A 76 17.17 3.47 -7.39
CA CYS A 76 18.04 3.81 -6.27
C CYS A 76 19.52 3.50 -6.53
N SER A 77 19.88 3.14 -7.77
CA SER A 77 21.27 2.83 -8.06
C SER A 77 22.16 4.04 -7.84
N SER A 78 23.45 3.79 -7.60
CA SER A 78 24.46 4.83 -7.35
C SER A 78 24.62 5.85 -8.48
N THR A 79 23.96 5.62 -9.62
CA THR A 79 23.89 6.57 -10.74
C THR A 79 23.07 7.83 -10.43
N GLY A 80 22.22 7.80 -9.38
CA GLY A 80 21.42 8.96 -8.97
C GLY A 80 20.31 9.35 -9.95
N GLN A 81 19.99 8.49 -10.92
CA GLN A 81 19.04 8.81 -12.01
C GLN A 81 17.57 8.58 -11.63
N GLY A 82 17.30 7.87 -10.54
CA GLY A 82 15.95 7.73 -9.97
C GLY A 82 14.91 7.25 -10.98
N ALA A 83 13.87 8.06 -11.17
CA ALA A 83 12.78 7.75 -12.10
C ALA A 83 13.26 7.57 -13.56
N LYS A 84 14.36 8.19 -13.97
CA LYS A 84 14.89 8.03 -15.33
C LYS A 84 15.38 6.60 -15.58
N GLU A 85 16.01 5.98 -14.59
CA GLU A 85 16.45 4.58 -14.65
C GLU A 85 15.25 3.63 -14.81
N VAL A 86 14.18 3.88 -14.05
CA VAL A 86 12.93 3.10 -14.11
C VAL A 86 12.28 3.23 -15.48
N LYS A 87 12.19 4.46 -16.02
CA LYS A 87 11.62 4.72 -17.36
C LYS A 87 12.42 4.06 -18.49
N GLN A 88 13.73 3.91 -18.32
CA GLN A 88 14.64 3.30 -19.31
C GLN A 88 14.71 1.77 -19.23
N ASN A 89 14.19 1.16 -18.17
CA ASN A 89 14.11 -0.28 -18.04
C ASN A 89 13.35 -0.89 -19.25
N VAL A 90 13.83 -2.02 -19.75
CA VAL A 90 13.35 -2.65 -21.00
C VAL A 90 11.85 -2.88 -21.00
N TRP A 91 11.27 -3.27 -19.85
CA TRP A 91 9.82 -3.50 -19.76
C TRP A 91 9.03 -2.20 -19.99
N PHE A 92 9.41 -1.11 -19.32
CA PHE A 92 8.76 0.18 -19.51
C PHE A 92 9.05 0.80 -20.87
N LYS A 93 10.31 0.78 -21.31
CA LYS A 93 10.73 1.37 -22.58
C LYS A 93 10.00 0.78 -23.79
N ASN A 94 9.71 -0.52 -23.77
CA ASN A 94 9.07 -1.20 -24.90
C ASN A 94 7.55 -1.04 -24.93
N HIS A 95 6.92 -0.74 -23.79
CA HIS A 95 5.45 -0.73 -23.67
C HIS A 95 4.88 0.66 -23.34
N VAL A 96 5.70 1.62 -22.93
CA VAL A 96 5.24 2.91 -22.41
C VAL A 96 5.84 4.06 -23.21
N ASN A 97 4.98 4.79 -23.92
CA ASN A 97 5.34 6.10 -24.46
C ASN A 97 5.13 7.18 -23.39
N TRP A 98 6.20 7.50 -22.68
CA TRP A 98 6.18 8.49 -21.60
C TRP A 98 5.79 9.90 -22.06
N ALA A 99 6.12 10.30 -23.30
CA ALA A 99 5.74 11.62 -23.83
C ALA A 99 4.23 11.69 -24.02
N ALA A 100 3.64 10.68 -24.67
CA ALA A 100 2.19 10.61 -24.88
C ALA A 100 1.40 10.53 -23.56
N ILE A 101 1.95 9.90 -22.52
CA ILE A 101 1.32 9.88 -21.18
C ILE A 101 1.31 11.26 -20.55
N ILE A 102 2.43 12.00 -20.61
CA ILE A 102 2.54 13.34 -20.04
C ILE A 102 1.58 14.32 -20.73
N GLU A 103 1.40 14.17 -22.05
CA GLU A 103 0.48 14.96 -22.86
C GLU A 103 -0.99 14.53 -22.70
N GLY A 104 -1.27 13.45 -21.95
CA GLY A 104 -2.62 12.89 -21.83
C GLY A 104 -3.16 12.28 -23.12
N ALA A 105 -2.31 12.09 -24.13
CA ALA A 105 -2.65 11.56 -25.45
C ALA A 105 -2.73 10.02 -25.46
N HIS A 106 -2.15 9.35 -24.47
CA HIS A 106 -2.27 7.90 -24.34
C HIS A 106 -3.65 7.53 -23.78
N PRO A 107 -4.51 6.80 -24.54
CA PRO A 107 -5.81 6.38 -24.02
C PRO A 107 -5.61 5.37 -22.87
N PRO A 108 -6.42 5.42 -21.80
CA PRO A 108 -6.35 4.43 -20.74
C PRO A 108 -6.74 3.05 -21.28
N PRO A 109 -6.07 1.97 -20.85
CA PRO A 109 -6.35 0.61 -21.33
C PRO A 109 -7.74 0.12 -20.92
N TYR A 110 -8.29 0.65 -19.82
CA TYR A 110 -9.64 0.37 -19.36
C TYR A 110 -10.37 1.70 -19.16
N ARG A 111 -11.48 1.88 -19.88
CA ARG A 111 -12.41 2.98 -19.66
C ARG A 111 -13.54 2.45 -18.79
N ILE A 112 -13.70 3.02 -17.61
CA ILE A 112 -14.89 2.79 -16.80
C ILE A 112 -16.03 3.44 -17.58
N ASN A 113 -16.91 2.64 -18.17
CA ASN A 113 -18.18 3.13 -18.69
C ASN A 113 -18.84 3.88 -17.53
N ASN A 114 -19.32 5.11 -17.76
CA ASN A 114 -19.99 5.90 -16.74
C ASN A 114 -21.06 5.02 -16.09
N VAL A 115 -20.72 4.41 -14.95
CA VAL A 115 -21.70 4.04 -13.94
C VAL A 115 -22.36 5.37 -13.69
N GLU A 116 -23.63 5.51 -14.07
CA GLU A 116 -24.39 6.73 -13.80
C GLU A 116 -24.03 7.14 -12.39
N ARG A 117 -23.30 8.25 -12.28
CA ARG A 117 -22.81 8.74 -11.02
C ARG A 117 -24.05 9.30 -10.37
N ASN A 118 -24.84 8.41 -9.78
CA ASN A 118 -26.07 8.74 -9.10
C ASN A 118 -25.61 9.35 -7.79
N SER A 119 -25.10 10.60 -7.88
CA SER A 119 -24.42 11.35 -6.83
C SER A 119 -25.24 11.29 -5.54
N ASN A 120 -26.55 11.34 -5.68
CA ASN A 120 -27.50 11.29 -4.58
C ASN A 120 -27.44 9.94 -3.84
N LYS A 121 -27.26 8.81 -4.55
CA LYS A 121 -27.15 7.48 -3.94
C LYS A 121 -25.79 7.27 -3.29
N THR A 122 -24.70 7.70 -3.93
CA THR A 122 -23.35 7.58 -3.37
C THR A 122 -23.18 8.48 -2.13
N THR A 123 -23.65 9.73 -2.19
CA THR A 123 -23.63 10.65 -1.05
C THR A 123 -24.51 10.14 0.09
N SER A 124 -25.70 9.59 -0.21
CA SER A 124 -26.53 8.98 0.82
C SER A 124 -25.84 7.81 1.51
N LEU A 125 -25.19 6.91 0.77
CA LEU A 125 -24.47 5.76 1.36
C LEU A 125 -23.29 6.20 2.22
N LEU A 126 -22.50 7.18 1.76
CA LEU A 126 -21.38 7.71 2.55
C LEU A 126 -21.87 8.36 3.84
N ASN A 127 -22.93 9.17 3.79
CA ASN A 127 -23.52 9.79 4.98
C ASN A 127 -24.10 8.73 5.95
N THR A 128 -24.72 7.67 5.42
CA THR A 128 -25.21 6.55 6.24
C THR A 128 -24.07 5.77 6.89
N ILE A 129 -22.96 5.57 6.17
CA ILE A 129 -21.79 4.89 6.71
C ILE A 129 -21.14 5.77 7.79
N GLU A 130 -20.92 7.06 7.53
CA GLU A 130 -20.32 8.00 8.49
C GLU A 130 -21.14 8.14 9.77
N SER A 131 -22.47 8.26 9.67
CA SER A 131 -23.35 8.28 10.85
C SER A 131 -23.25 7.00 11.66
N LYS A 132 -23.26 5.84 11.00
CA LYS A 132 -23.10 4.54 11.67
C LYS A 132 -21.74 4.43 12.39
N TRP A 133 -20.65 4.87 11.76
CA TRP A 133 -19.32 4.88 12.39
C TRP A 133 -19.26 5.80 13.60
N LEU A 134 -19.89 6.98 13.53
CA LEU A 134 -19.91 7.94 14.63
C LEU A 134 -20.74 7.41 15.82
N ASP A 135 -21.88 6.77 15.55
CA ASP A 135 -22.71 6.16 16.59
C ASP A 135 -21.97 5.01 17.30
N GLU A 136 -21.31 4.13 16.54
CA GLU A 136 -20.51 3.04 17.10
C GLU A 136 -19.30 3.56 17.91
N TYR A 137 -18.66 4.63 17.44
CA TYR A 137 -17.56 5.29 18.14
C TYR A 137 -18.02 5.95 19.45
N ASP A 138 -19.11 6.73 19.42
CA ASP A 138 -19.67 7.38 20.60
C ASP A 138 -20.14 6.36 21.64
N GLN A 139 -20.73 5.24 21.20
CA GLN A 139 -21.11 4.15 22.11
C GLN A 139 -19.88 3.50 22.76
N ALA A 140 -18.80 3.28 22.00
CA ALA A 140 -17.56 2.75 22.55
C ALA A 140 -16.90 3.73 23.53
N VAL A 141 -16.88 5.02 23.23
CA VAL A 141 -16.34 6.07 24.12
C VAL A 141 -17.17 6.18 25.39
N ARG A 142 -18.51 6.18 25.31
CA ARG A 142 -19.38 6.17 26.49
C ARG A 142 -19.17 4.93 27.34
N SER A 143 -19.08 3.75 26.73
CA SER A 143 -18.76 2.52 27.45
C SER A 143 -17.39 2.56 28.15
N LEU A 144 -16.40 3.25 27.57
CA LEU A 144 -15.09 3.42 28.20
C LEU A 144 -15.09 4.49 29.30
N MET A 145 -15.89 5.54 29.13
CA MET A 145 -16.03 6.61 30.14
C MET A 145 -16.89 6.17 31.33
N ASP A 146 -17.94 5.38 31.12
CA ASP A 146 -18.75 4.78 32.19
C ASP A 146 -17.96 3.78 33.04
N VAL A 147 -16.96 3.10 32.44
CA VAL A 147 -16.03 2.22 33.17
C VAL A 147 -15.04 3.01 34.03
N SER A 148 -14.73 4.26 33.68
CA SER A 148 -13.81 5.12 34.45
C SER A 148 -14.45 5.84 35.64
N VAL A 149 -15.78 5.91 35.70
CA VAL A 149 -16.52 6.65 36.75
C VAL A 149 -16.94 5.75 37.92
N SER A 150 -16.80 4.43 37.82
CA SER A 150 -17.34 3.50 38.83
C SER A 150 -16.36 3.02 39.91
N ASP A 151 -15.04 3.06 39.70
CA ASP A 151 -14.17 2.18 40.53
C ASP A 151 -13.06 2.83 41.39
N ASP A 152 -12.95 4.17 41.55
CA ASP A 152 -11.83 4.73 42.35
C ASP A 152 -12.07 5.96 43.25
N GLU A 153 -13.32 6.40 43.53
CA GLU A 153 -13.55 7.58 44.42
C GLU A 153 -14.25 7.30 45.77
N THR A 154 -14.33 6.04 46.25
CA THR A 154 -14.89 5.79 47.60
C THR A 154 -14.01 5.03 48.58
N ASN A 155 -12.74 4.74 48.27
CA ASN A 155 -11.91 3.96 49.20
C ASN A 155 -10.48 4.47 49.49
N LEU A 156 -10.20 5.77 49.32
CA LEU A 156 -8.92 6.37 49.73
C LEU A 156 -9.03 7.44 50.84
N LEU A 157 -10.07 7.39 51.69
CA LEU A 157 -10.13 8.20 52.93
C LEU A 157 -10.54 7.43 54.19
N LYS A 158 -10.35 6.11 54.24
CA LYS A 158 -10.40 5.34 55.49
C LYS A 158 -9.31 4.26 55.50
N ILE A 159 -8.22 4.57 56.19
CA ILE A 159 -7.20 3.72 56.82
C ILE A 159 -5.80 4.30 56.49
N PHE A 160 -5.33 5.13 57.44
CA PHE A 160 -4.04 5.84 57.55
C PHE A 160 -3.81 7.07 56.68
#